data_AF-H8KLX9-F1
#
_entry.id   AF-H8KLX9-F1
#
_cell.length_a   1.000
_cell.length_b   1.000
_cell.length_c   1.000
_cell.angle_alpha   90.00
_cell.angle_beta   90.00
_cell.angle_gamma   90.00
#
_symmetry.space_group_name_H-M   'P 1'
#
loop_
_entity.id
_entity.type
_entity.pdbx_description
1 polymer ?
#
loop_
_entity_poly.entity_id
_entity_poly.type
_entity_poly.pdbx_seq_one_letter_code
_entity_poly.pdbx_strand_id
1 'polypeptide(L)'
;MKFKNILSAVLVLSSVVAITSCDKTESDEFEYVAPAGKLAGEWFVTLKDGGTSALTGVRPYAKLLTFNDVNKGDSLWVQSVNLTYQDADKNTFPVRFGTKAIKVKSIADANALTFSIAQGKNVASGTVAPKVTILNSKILKGQGKSLSGNPVDSIYIEVQYSDTPGKTFILSGHQRTGFGEDEPHY
;
A
#
# COMPACT_ATOMS: atom_id res chain seq x y z
N MET A 1 20.29 32.03 -57.69
CA MET A 1 20.67 31.15 -56.55
C MET A 1 19.90 31.54 -55.30
N LYS A 2 18.65 31.06 -55.08
CA LYS A 2 17.94 31.26 -53.78
C LYS A 2 17.01 30.10 -53.38
N PHE A 3 16.64 29.20 -54.29
CA PHE A 3 15.71 28.10 -53.99
C PHE A 3 16.34 26.88 -53.30
N LYS A 4 17.62 26.56 -53.55
CA LYS A 4 18.29 25.40 -52.93
C LYS A 4 18.48 25.56 -51.41
N ASN A 5 18.75 26.78 -50.94
CA ASN A 5 19.01 27.05 -49.52
C ASN A 5 17.71 27.08 -48.68
N ILE A 6 16.58 27.41 -49.31
CA ILE A 6 15.26 27.39 -48.67
C ILE A 6 14.76 25.94 -48.57
N LEU A 7 15.00 25.12 -49.59
CA LEU A 7 14.61 23.70 -49.59
C LEU A 7 15.35 22.90 -48.50
N SER A 8 16.65 23.17 -48.30
CA SER A 8 17.42 22.55 -47.20
C SER A 8 17.00 23.06 -45.81
N ALA A 9 16.59 24.32 -45.68
CA ALA A 9 16.11 24.87 -44.40
C ALA A 9 14.75 24.29 -43.98
N VAL A 10 13.84 24.05 -44.94
CA VAL A 10 12.53 23.42 -44.69
C VAL A 10 12.67 21.94 -44.32
N LEU A 11 13.60 21.21 -44.95
CA LEU A 11 13.83 19.79 -44.66
C LEU A 11 14.43 19.57 -43.25
N VAL A 12 15.29 20.47 -42.77
CA VAL A 12 15.89 20.37 -41.42
C VAL A 12 14.88 20.74 -40.33
N LEU A 13 13.99 21.71 -40.58
CA LEU A 13 12.95 22.10 -39.62
C LEU A 13 11.85 21.04 -39.48
N SER A 14 11.56 20.27 -40.53
CA SER A 14 10.61 19.16 -40.51
C SER A 14 11.10 17.95 -39.69
N SER A 15 12.41 17.80 -39.49
CA SER A 15 13.02 16.65 -38.77
C SER A 15 13.01 16.80 -37.26
N VAL A 16 12.86 18.02 -36.74
CA VAL A 16 12.89 18.30 -35.28
C VAL A 16 11.54 18.05 -34.60
N VAL A 17 10.45 18.01 -35.37
CA VAL A 17 9.09 17.74 -34.86
C VAL A 17 8.80 16.24 -34.72
N ALA A 18 9.65 15.38 -35.28
CA ALA A 18 9.42 13.92 -35.28
C ALA A 18 9.86 13.20 -33.99
N ILE A 19 10.46 13.90 -33.02
CA ILE A 19 10.99 13.29 -31.78
C ILE A 19 10.09 13.52 -30.56
N THR A 20 8.91 14.14 -30.72
CA THR A 20 7.91 14.27 -29.64
C THR A 20 6.81 13.23 -29.75
N SER A 21 7.15 11.98 -30.06
CA SER A 21 6.24 10.83 -29.87
C SER A 21 6.49 10.20 -28.50
N CYS A 22 6.53 11.02 -27.46
CA CYS A 22 6.14 10.55 -26.14
C CYS A 22 4.64 10.82 -26.09
N ASP A 23 3.86 10.01 -26.80
CA ASP A 23 2.46 9.88 -26.45
C ASP A 23 2.47 9.48 -24.98
N LYS A 24 2.13 10.43 -24.11
CA LYS A 24 1.36 10.05 -22.94
C LYS A 24 0.09 9.49 -23.56
N THR A 25 0.11 8.21 -23.95
CA THR A 25 -1.09 7.40 -23.93
C THR A 25 -1.66 7.75 -22.58
N GLU A 26 -2.76 8.50 -22.57
CA GLU A 26 -3.60 8.60 -21.40
C GLU A 26 -3.82 7.15 -21.03
N SER A 27 -3.04 6.70 -20.06
CA SER A 27 -2.96 5.28 -19.72
C SER A 27 -4.37 5.01 -19.28
N ASP A 28 -5.14 4.31 -20.13
CA ASP A 28 -6.57 4.12 -20.01
C ASP A 28 -6.91 4.18 -18.54
N GLU A 29 -7.48 5.30 -18.07
CA GLU A 29 -7.71 5.47 -16.64
C GLU A 29 -8.59 4.29 -16.28
N PHE A 30 -8.03 3.28 -15.62
CA PHE A 30 -8.76 2.06 -15.33
C PHE A 30 -10.02 2.51 -14.60
N GLU A 31 -11.17 2.35 -15.26
CA GLU A 31 -12.42 2.81 -14.70
C GLU A 31 -12.70 1.90 -13.50
N TYR A 32 -12.42 2.42 -12.31
CA TYR A 32 -12.67 1.69 -11.09
C TYR A 32 -14.17 1.52 -10.95
N VAL A 33 -14.64 0.27 -11.06
CA VAL A 33 -16.06 -0.08 -10.92
C VAL A 33 -16.64 0.44 -9.59
N ALA A 34 -15.80 0.54 -8.54
CA ALA A 34 -16.14 1.19 -7.27
C ALA A 34 -15.13 2.31 -6.94
N PRO A 35 -15.57 3.44 -6.36
CA PRO A 35 -14.66 4.51 -5.92
C PRO A 35 -13.54 4.01 -4.99
N ALA A 36 -13.86 3.13 -4.04
CA ALA A 36 -12.90 2.51 -3.13
C ALA A 36 -11.83 1.64 -3.84
N GLY A 37 -12.03 1.30 -5.12
CA GLY A 37 -11.06 0.56 -5.94
C GLY A 37 -9.71 1.26 -6.06
N LYS A 38 -9.66 2.61 -5.99
CA LYS A 38 -8.40 3.38 -5.99
C LYS A 38 -7.48 3.06 -4.80
N LEU A 39 -8.06 2.51 -3.73
CA LEU A 39 -7.38 2.12 -2.51
C LEU A 39 -7.07 0.62 -2.46
N ALA A 40 -7.57 -0.16 -3.42
CA ALA A 40 -7.37 -1.60 -3.45
C ALA A 40 -5.95 -1.97 -3.89
N GLY A 41 -5.40 -3.03 -3.33
CA GLY A 41 -4.05 -3.48 -3.63
C GLY A 41 -3.57 -4.60 -2.72
N GLU A 42 -2.48 -5.24 -3.15
CA GLU A 42 -1.67 -6.09 -2.30
C GLU A 42 -0.42 -5.31 -1.86
N TRP A 43 -0.08 -5.40 -0.58
CA TRP A 43 0.98 -4.62 0.03
C TRP A 43 1.90 -5.54 0.83
N PHE A 44 3.20 -5.26 0.79
CA PHE A 44 4.15 -5.76 1.77
C PHE A 44 4.35 -4.71 2.84
N VAL A 45 4.01 -5.04 4.09
CA VAL A 45 4.02 -4.12 5.22
C VAL A 45 4.85 -4.67 6.37
N THR A 46 5.49 -3.76 7.09
CA THR A 46 6.13 -4.02 8.38
C THR A 46 5.19 -3.56 9.49
N LEU A 47 5.32 -4.14 10.68
CA LEU A 47 4.58 -3.74 11.88
C LEU A 47 5.56 -3.15 12.90
N LYS A 48 5.21 -1.99 13.46
CA LYS A 48 5.93 -1.34 14.57
C LYS A 48 4.96 -1.05 15.70
N ASP A 49 5.37 -1.21 16.96
CA ASP A 49 4.66 -0.56 18.07
C ASP A 49 5.12 0.92 18.06
N GLY A 50 4.20 1.87 18.20
CA GLY A 50 4.44 3.30 17.96
C GLY A 50 5.53 3.95 18.85
N GLY A 51 6.05 3.22 19.85
CA GLY A 51 7.16 3.61 20.71
C GLY A 51 8.48 2.83 20.50
N THR A 52 8.57 1.91 19.53
CA THR A 52 9.73 1.03 19.34
C THR A 52 10.23 1.00 17.89
N SER A 53 11.52 0.63 17.72
CA SER A 53 12.07 0.22 16.42
C SER A 53 11.20 -0.88 15.78
N ALA A 54 11.29 -1.04 14.45
CA ALA A 54 10.53 -2.06 13.73
C ALA A 54 10.51 -3.39 14.48
N LEU A 55 9.35 -4.04 14.62
CA LEU A 55 9.29 -5.33 15.31
C LEU A 55 10.06 -6.33 14.42
N THR A 56 11.33 -6.55 14.76
CA THR A 56 12.26 -7.41 14.03
C THR A 56 11.92 -8.86 14.31
N GLY A 57 10.78 -9.32 13.80
CA GLY A 57 10.51 -10.74 13.67
C GLY A 57 11.36 -11.37 12.56
N VAL A 58 11.45 -12.70 12.56
CA VAL A 58 12.12 -13.54 11.55
C VAL A 58 11.67 -13.22 10.11
N ARG A 59 10.51 -12.56 9.94
CA ARG A 59 9.93 -12.17 8.66
C ARG A 59 9.54 -10.68 8.72
N PRO A 60 10.33 -9.77 8.15
CA PRO A 60 10.10 -8.33 8.30
C PRO A 60 8.82 -7.87 7.60
N TYR A 61 8.34 -8.62 6.60
CA TYR A 61 7.17 -8.27 5.80
C TYR A 61 6.01 -9.25 6.00
N ALA A 62 4.85 -8.69 6.31
CA ALA A 62 3.55 -9.34 6.19
C ALA A 62 2.85 -8.85 4.92
N LYS A 63 1.92 -9.66 4.39
CA LYS A 63 1.05 -9.21 3.30
C LYS A 63 -0.20 -8.55 3.87
N LEU A 64 -0.56 -7.40 3.33
CA LEU A 64 -1.83 -6.72 3.59
C LEU A 64 -2.60 -6.63 2.27
N LEU A 65 -3.90 -6.85 2.34
CA LEU A 65 -4.83 -6.75 1.22
C LEU A 65 -5.83 -5.65 1.53
N THR A 66 -6.00 -4.72 0.61
CA THR A 66 -7.11 -3.79 0.56
C THR A 66 -7.95 -4.13 -0.66
N PHE A 67 -9.26 -4.32 -0.50
CA PHE A 67 -10.12 -4.70 -1.63
C PHE A 67 -11.55 -4.21 -1.43
N ASN A 68 -12.27 -3.98 -2.52
CA ASN A 68 -13.65 -3.52 -2.50
C ASN A 68 -14.57 -4.53 -1.77
N ASP A 69 -15.52 -4.00 -1.00
CA ASP A 69 -16.58 -4.83 -0.40
C ASP A 69 -17.71 -5.08 -1.41
N VAL A 70 -18.25 -4.00 -1.97
CA VAL A 70 -19.29 -4.00 -2.99
C VAL A 70 -18.97 -2.97 -4.07
N ASN A 71 -19.46 -3.20 -5.29
CA ASN A 71 -19.09 -2.40 -6.47
C ASN A 71 -19.64 -0.97 -6.51
N LYS A 72 -20.24 -0.43 -5.43
CA LYS A 72 -20.91 0.88 -5.43
C LYS A 72 -20.81 1.67 -4.12
N GLY A 73 -19.87 1.33 -3.22
CA GLY A 73 -19.80 1.96 -1.90
C GLY A 73 -18.43 2.51 -1.52
N ASP A 74 -18.44 3.35 -0.50
CA ASP A 74 -17.25 3.93 0.15
C ASP A 74 -16.70 3.00 1.22
N SER A 75 -16.72 1.68 0.96
CA SER A 75 -16.24 0.70 1.91
C SER A 75 -15.27 -0.27 1.26
N LEU A 76 -14.17 -0.55 1.96
CA LEU A 76 -13.21 -1.57 1.58
C LEU A 76 -12.96 -2.55 2.73
N TRP A 77 -12.54 -3.75 2.38
CA TRP A 77 -11.93 -4.67 3.32
C TRP A 77 -10.45 -4.37 3.48
N VAL A 78 -9.99 -4.44 4.73
CA VAL A 78 -8.57 -4.44 5.10
C VAL A 78 -8.28 -5.79 5.74
N GLN A 79 -7.41 -6.58 5.13
CA GLN A 79 -7.09 -7.93 5.57
C GLN A 79 -5.58 -8.15 5.63
N SER A 80 -5.07 -8.58 6.77
CA SER A 80 -3.68 -9.01 6.92
C SER A 80 -3.53 -10.52 6.68
N VAL A 81 -2.38 -10.94 6.17
CA VAL A 81 -1.96 -12.34 6.05
C VAL A 81 -0.64 -12.51 6.78
N ASN A 82 -0.60 -13.45 7.73
CA ASN A 82 0.59 -13.77 8.53
C ASN A 82 1.19 -12.57 9.28
N LEU A 83 0.33 -11.67 9.79
CA LEU A 83 0.78 -10.53 10.59
C LEU A 83 1.16 -10.98 12.01
N THR A 84 2.43 -11.38 12.14
CA THR A 84 3.06 -11.77 13.40
C THR A 84 3.85 -10.61 13.98
N TYR A 85 3.89 -10.54 15.31
CA TYR A 85 4.73 -9.58 16.01
C TYR A 85 5.56 -10.28 17.09
N GLN A 86 6.76 -9.75 17.30
CA GLN A 86 7.60 -10.08 18.43
C GLN A 86 7.42 -8.99 19.48
N ASP A 87 7.10 -9.38 20.71
CA ASP A 87 6.98 -8.45 21.83
C ASP A 87 8.39 -7.96 22.23
N ALA A 88 8.71 -6.69 21.94
CA ALA A 88 10.01 -6.10 22.22
C ALA A 88 10.33 -6.02 23.74
N ASP A 89 9.29 -6.00 24.58
CA ASP A 89 9.43 -5.93 26.05
C ASP A 89 9.81 -7.28 26.67
N LYS A 90 9.87 -8.35 25.86
CA LYS A 90 10.20 -9.71 26.30
C LYS A 90 11.47 -10.18 25.62
N ASN A 91 12.60 -9.57 26.00
CA ASN A 91 13.95 -10.07 25.75
C ASN A 91 14.26 -11.38 26.53
N THR A 92 13.22 -12.09 26.99
CA THR A 92 13.29 -13.33 27.74
C THR A 92 13.01 -14.50 26.82
N PHE A 93 13.91 -15.47 26.84
CA PHE A 93 13.68 -16.75 26.18
C PHE A 93 12.60 -17.55 26.94
N PRO A 94 11.62 -18.16 26.25
CA PRO A 94 11.41 -18.14 24.80
C PRO A 94 10.72 -16.86 24.31
N VAL A 95 11.17 -16.37 23.16
CA VAL A 95 10.52 -15.27 22.43
C VAL A 95 9.05 -15.63 22.19
N ARG A 96 8.13 -14.78 22.67
CA ARG A 96 6.70 -14.96 22.42
C ARG A 96 6.32 -14.28 21.11
N PHE A 97 5.88 -15.09 20.16
CA PHE A 97 5.24 -14.62 18.95
C PHE A 97 3.74 -14.44 19.20
N GLY A 98 3.22 -13.27 18.88
CA GLY A 98 1.78 -13.02 18.86
C GLY A 98 1.28 -12.80 17.44
N THR A 99 0.00 -13.04 17.21
CA THR A 99 -0.69 -12.73 15.95
C THR A 99 -1.60 -11.53 16.15
N LYS A 100 -1.45 -10.49 15.33
CA LYS A 100 -2.33 -9.32 15.31
C LYS A 100 -3.12 -9.30 14.01
N ALA A 101 -3.87 -10.36 13.73
CA ALA A 101 -4.59 -10.49 12.48
C ALA A 101 -5.70 -9.43 12.36
N ILE A 102 -5.80 -8.82 11.18
CA ILE A 102 -6.84 -7.86 10.80
C ILE A 102 -7.68 -8.48 9.69
N LYS A 103 -9.00 -8.45 9.84
CA LYS A 103 -9.95 -8.50 8.73
C LYS A 103 -11.16 -7.67 9.11
N VAL A 104 -11.24 -6.44 8.61
CA VAL A 104 -12.27 -5.47 8.98
C VAL A 104 -12.73 -4.69 7.77
N LYS A 105 -14.01 -4.30 7.77
CA LYS A 105 -14.56 -3.38 6.77
C LYS A 105 -14.32 -1.95 7.24
N SER A 106 -13.69 -1.14 6.40
CA SER A 106 -13.32 0.25 6.65
C SER A 106 -14.09 1.18 5.73
N ILE A 107 -14.30 2.42 6.18
CA ILE A 107 -14.84 3.50 5.36
C ILE A 107 -13.68 4.09 4.54
N ALA A 108 -13.89 4.27 3.24
CA ALA A 108 -12.93 4.74 2.25
C ALA A 108 -13.18 6.20 1.89
N ASP A 109 -12.11 6.95 1.67
CA ASP A 109 -12.13 8.20 0.93
C ASP A 109 -11.14 8.08 -0.24
N ALA A 110 -11.69 7.82 -1.42
CA ALA A 110 -10.92 7.62 -2.65
C ALA A 110 -10.25 8.90 -3.16
N ASN A 111 -10.75 10.08 -2.78
CA ASN A 111 -10.18 11.37 -3.17
C ASN A 111 -8.99 11.73 -2.27
N ALA A 112 -9.14 11.51 -0.96
CA ALA A 112 -8.07 11.73 0.00
C ALA A 112 -7.02 10.61 0.01
N LEU A 113 -7.30 9.49 -0.65
CA LEU A 113 -6.50 8.26 -0.60
C LEU A 113 -6.35 7.70 0.82
N THR A 114 -7.43 7.73 1.60
CA THR A 114 -7.45 7.33 3.01
C THR A 114 -8.59 6.37 3.31
N PHE A 115 -8.52 5.72 4.46
CA PHE A 115 -9.59 4.92 5.03
C PHE A 115 -9.53 4.86 6.56
N SER A 116 -10.67 4.71 7.21
CA SER A 116 -10.71 4.59 8.67
C SER A 116 -11.91 3.81 9.16
N ILE A 117 -11.78 3.28 10.38
CA ILE A 117 -12.90 2.69 11.10
C ILE A 117 -12.63 2.76 12.60
N ALA A 118 -13.63 3.18 13.37
CA ALA A 118 -13.58 3.12 14.82
C ALA A 118 -14.24 1.84 15.30
N GLN A 119 -13.55 1.05 16.13
CA GLN A 119 -14.12 -0.15 16.78
C GLN A 119 -14.77 -1.14 15.82
N GLY A 120 -14.22 -1.28 14.60
CA GLY A 120 -14.72 -2.17 13.56
C GLY A 120 -14.62 -3.63 13.97
N LYS A 121 -15.66 -4.42 13.64
CA LYS A 121 -15.70 -5.86 13.93
C LYS A 121 -14.58 -6.57 13.18
N ASN A 122 -13.65 -7.15 13.92
CA ASN A 122 -12.57 -7.95 13.35
C ASN A 122 -13.05 -9.38 13.13
N VAL A 123 -13.13 -9.80 11.87
CA VAL A 123 -13.58 -11.14 11.46
C VAL A 123 -12.41 -12.03 11.00
N ALA A 124 -11.18 -11.68 11.38
CA ALA A 124 -10.02 -12.52 11.11
C ALA A 124 -10.11 -13.85 11.88
N SER A 125 -9.79 -14.95 11.21
CA SER A 125 -9.77 -16.28 11.85
C SER A 125 -8.76 -16.32 12.99
N GLY A 126 -9.14 -16.86 14.14
CA GLY A 126 -8.27 -16.99 15.31
C GLY A 126 -7.88 -15.66 15.98
N THR A 127 -8.54 -14.54 15.64
CA THR A 127 -8.24 -13.27 16.30
C THR A 127 -8.66 -13.28 17.77
N VAL A 128 -7.77 -12.79 18.62
CA VAL A 128 -8.06 -12.51 20.04
C VAL A 128 -8.50 -11.06 20.26
N ALA A 129 -8.43 -10.23 19.22
CA ALA A 129 -8.85 -8.83 19.20
C ALA A 129 -10.16 -8.68 18.41
N PRO A 130 -11.35 -8.83 19.04
CA PRO A 130 -12.64 -8.81 18.33
C PRO A 130 -13.00 -7.46 17.70
N LYS A 131 -12.33 -6.38 18.10
CA LYS A 131 -12.47 -5.06 17.48
C LYS A 131 -11.11 -4.47 17.13
N VAL A 132 -11.09 -3.74 16.02
CA VAL A 132 -9.92 -3.01 15.52
C VAL A 132 -10.33 -1.60 15.15
N THR A 133 -9.49 -0.64 15.50
CA THR A 133 -9.62 0.75 15.08
C THR A 133 -8.50 1.06 14.09
N ILE A 134 -8.85 1.57 12.90
CA ILE A 134 -7.91 2.06 11.89
C ILE A 134 -7.97 3.58 11.87
N LEU A 135 -6.80 4.19 12.02
CA LEU A 135 -6.58 5.63 12.08
C LEU A 135 -5.52 6.04 11.06
N ASN A 136 -5.58 7.31 10.64
CA ASN A 136 -4.53 7.98 9.89
C ASN A 136 -4.00 7.19 8.68
N SER A 137 -4.85 6.35 8.06
CA SER A 137 -4.38 5.56 6.94
C SER A 137 -4.22 6.44 5.72
N LYS A 138 -3.20 6.14 4.92
CA LYS A 138 -2.91 6.89 3.70
C LYS A 138 -2.17 6.04 2.69
N ILE A 139 -2.61 6.14 1.44
CA ILE A 139 -1.87 5.66 0.28
C ILE A 139 -1.18 6.85 -0.38
N LEU A 140 0.11 6.72 -0.64
CA LEU A 140 0.93 7.75 -1.25
C LEU A 140 1.41 7.26 -2.62
N LYS A 141 0.89 7.87 -3.69
CA LYS A 141 1.17 7.44 -5.07
C LYS A 141 2.63 7.66 -5.45
N GLY A 142 3.30 6.60 -5.91
CA GLY A 142 4.70 6.63 -6.35
C GLY A 142 5.74 7.04 -5.29
N GLN A 143 5.36 7.09 -4.00
CA GLN A 143 6.26 7.50 -2.90
C GLN A 143 6.97 6.31 -2.23
N GLY A 144 6.66 5.08 -2.63
CA GLY A 144 7.28 3.85 -2.17
C GLY A 144 8.43 3.40 -3.05
N LYS A 145 9.14 2.38 -2.56
CA LYS A 145 10.17 1.65 -3.30
C LYS A 145 9.92 0.16 -3.14
N SER A 146 9.95 -0.58 -4.24
CA SER A 146 9.97 -2.05 -4.22
C SER A 146 11.30 -2.54 -3.65
N LEU A 147 11.45 -3.86 -3.42
CA LEU A 147 12.71 -4.40 -2.89
C LEU A 147 13.86 -4.24 -3.89
N SER A 148 13.56 -4.24 -5.19
CA SER A 148 14.49 -3.94 -6.28
C SER A 148 14.71 -2.44 -6.52
N GLY A 149 14.04 -1.56 -5.76
CA GLY A 149 14.23 -0.10 -5.81
C GLY A 149 13.36 0.65 -6.83
N ASN A 150 12.41 -0.02 -7.47
CA ASN A 150 11.50 0.63 -8.42
C ASN A 150 10.47 1.51 -7.69
N PRO A 151 10.10 2.69 -8.22
CA PRO A 151 9.02 3.49 -7.66
C PRO A 151 7.69 2.73 -7.68
N VAL A 152 7.00 2.69 -6.54
CA VAL A 152 5.69 2.06 -6.36
C VAL A 152 4.85 2.89 -5.39
N ASP A 153 3.56 2.57 -5.23
CA ASP A 153 2.75 3.19 -4.17
C ASP A 153 3.22 2.74 -2.78
N SER A 154 3.10 3.61 -1.78
CA SER A 154 3.31 3.26 -0.37
C SER A 154 2.02 3.37 0.44
N ILE A 155 1.99 2.64 1.55
CA ILE A 155 0.87 2.61 2.48
C ILE A 155 1.35 2.84 3.90
N TYR A 156 0.58 3.62 4.66
CA TYR A 156 0.75 3.87 6.09
C TYR A 156 -0.60 3.71 6.78
N ILE A 157 -0.62 3.05 7.93
CA ILE A 157 -1.83 2.80 8.72
C ILE A 157 -1.47 2.79 10.20
N GLU A 158 -2.23 3.53 11.01
CA GLU A 158 -2.23 3.34 12.45
C GLU A 158 -3.37 2.42 12.86
N VAL A 159 -3.07 1.45 13.72
CA VAL A 159 -4.04 0.44 14.13
C VAL A 159 -4.00 0.25 15.65
N GLN A 160 -5.19 0.18 16.25
CA GLN A 160 -5.37 -0.16 17.65
C GLN A 160 -6.24 -1.42 17.76
N TYR A 161 -5.86 -2.31 18.66
CA TYR A 161 -6.55 -3.58 18.88
C TYR A 161 -7.26 -3.58 20.23
N SER A 162 -8.46 -4.14 20.30
CA SER A 162 -9.24 -4.19 21.54
C SER A 162 -8.65 -5.06 22.64
N ASP A 163 -7.76 -6.01 22.30
CA ASP A 163 -7.06 -6.86 23.27
C ASP A 163 -5.86 -6.17 23.93
N THR A 164 -5.39 -5.07 23.33
CA THR A 164 -4.33 -4.21 23.87
C THR A 164 -4.72 -2.72 23.73
N PRO A 165 -5.74 -2.25 24.49
CA PRO A 165 -6.17 -0.86 24.43
C PRO A 165 -5.04 0.12 24.80
N GLY A 166 -5.01 1.29 24.18
CA GLY A 166 -4.03 2.33 24.45
C GLY A 166 -2.69 2.17 23.72
N LYS A 167 -2.44 1.03 23.05
CA LYS A 167 -1.30 0.85 22.14
C LYS A 167 -1.70 1.13 20.69
N THR A 168 -0.91 1.95 20.01
CA THR A 168 -1.01 2.21 18.57
C THR A 168 0.12 1.49 17.86
N PHE A 169 -0.22 0.62 16.92
CA PHE A 169 0.73 -0.02 16.03
C PHE A 169 0.72 0.68 14.67
N ILE A 170 1.87 0.71 14.04
CA ILE A 170 2.06 1.29 12.71
C ILE A 170 2.29 0.14 11.73
N LEU A 171 1.44 0.06 10.71
CA LEU A 171 1.66 -0.75 9.52
C LEU A 171 2.13 0.18 8.41
N SER A 172 3.32 -0.06 7.87
CA SER A 172 3.80 0.70 6.73
C SER A 172 4.63 -0.14 5.77
N GLY A 173 4.56 0.21 4.49
CA GLY A 173 5.29 -0.50 3.45
C GLY A 173 4.91 -0.05 2.04
N HIS A 174 5.00 -0.98 1.08
CA HIS A 174 4.90 -0.67 -0.33
C HIS A 174 3.98 -1.64 -1.08
N GLN A 175 3.50 -1.21 -2.24
CA GLN A 175 2.68 -2.04 -3.12
C GLN A 175 3.51 -3.21 -3.66
N ARG A 176 2.89 -4.39 -3.74
CA ARG A 176 3.47 -5.58 -4.36
C ARG A 176 3.48 -5.39 -5.88
N THR A 177 4.62 -5.67 -6.50
CA THR A 177 4.80 -5.53 -7.95
C THR A 177 4.42 -6.80 -8.72
N GLY A 178 4.49 -7.96 -8.06
CA GLY A 178 4.28 -9.28 -8.67
C GLY A 178 5.53 -9.88 -9.31
N PHE A 179 6.65 -9.14 -9.35
CA PHE A 179 7.96 -9.66 -9.76
C PHE A 179 8.58 -10.49 -8.63
N GLY A 180 9.23 -11.60 -8.99
CA GLY A 180 9.80 -12.53 -8.01
C GLY A 180 10.92 -11.91 -7.18
N GLU A 181 11.66 -10.96 -7.77
CA GLU A 181 12.75 -10.20 -7.13
C GLU A 181 12.23 -9.25 -6.04
N ASP A 182 10.94 -8.90 -6.09
CA ASP A 182 10.28 -8.01 -5.13
C ASP A 182 9.44 -8.77 -4.09
N GLU A 183 9.41 -10.09 -4.14
CA GLU A 183 8.77 -10.93 -3.12
C GLU A 183 9.71 -11.04 -1.91
N PRO A 184 9.26 -10.72 -0.68
CA PRO A 184 10.04 -10.96 0.52
C PRO A 184 10.44 -12.44 0.65
N HIS A 185 11.74 -12.70 0.74
CA HIS A 185 12.24 -14.03 1.09
C HIS A 185 11.96 -14.32 2.57
N TYR A 186 11.63 -15.58 2.85
CA TYR A 186 10.89 -16.02 4.02
C TYR A 186 11.55 -17.19 4.73
#